data_AF-M2A9D4-F1
#
_entry.id   AF-M2A9D4-F1
#
_cell.length_a   1.000
_cell.length_b   1.000
_cell.length_c   1.000
_cell.angle_alpha   90.00
_cell.angle_beta   90.00
_cell.angle_gamma   90.00
#
_symmetry.space_group_name_H-M   'P 1'
#
loop_
_entity.id
_entity.type
_entity.pdbx_description
1 polymer ?
#
loop_
_entity_poly.entity_id
_entity_poly.type
_entity_poly.pdbx_seq_one_letter_code
_entity_poly.pdbx_strand_id
1 'polypeptide(L)'
;MNQELNPQIEQALDELAELVCQSLQSEGEMLVERQDALLKTLVMSGHTWKSERTVVEEVERRVKDRCGEQAMHRGGALTALTARLGEKLQSIQRWESKSPSDDHASKPANISSATDA
;
A
#
# COMPACT_ATOMS: atom_id res chain seq x y z
N MET A 1 -7.18 -4.59 21.65
CA MET A 1 -7.30 -5.71 20.69
C MET A 1 -6.19 -5.53 19.67
N ASN A 2 -5.14 -6.35 19.74
CA ASN A 2 -4.20 -6.50 18.64
C ASN A 2 -4.94 -7.30 17.57
N GLN A 3 -5.42 -6.64 16.52
CA GLN A 3 -5.80 -7.38 15.32
C GLN A 3 -4.50 -7.93 14.74
N GLU A 4 -4.37 -9.26 14.70
CA GLU A 4 -3.30 -9.88 13.92
C GLU A 4 -3.53 -9.48 12.46
N LEU A 5 -2.56 -8.75 11.90
CA LEU A 5 -2.56 -8.44 10.47
C LEU A 5 -2.27 -9.74 9.72
N ASN A 6 -2.84 -9.87 8.52
CA ASN A 6 -2.49 -11.02 7.70
C ASN A 6 -0.99 -10.90 7.28
N PRO A 7 -0.32 -12.03 6.97
CA PRO A 7 1.11 -12.01 6.63
C PRO A 7 1.47 -11.14 5.42
N GLN A 8 0.54 -10.95 4.49
CA GLN A 8 0.76 -10.12 3.29
C GLN A 8 0.76 -8.62 3.63
N ILE A 9 -0.10 -8.20 4.55
CA ILE A 9 -0.13 -6.82 5.08
C ILE A 9 1.15 -6.58 5.88
N GLU A 10 1.52 -7.52 6.76
CA GLU A 10 2.76 -7.44 7.54
C GLU A 10 3.98 -7.25 6.63
N GLN A 11 4.08 -8.10 5.60
CA GLN A 11 5.16 -8.01 4.62
C GLN A 11 5.14 -6.69 3.86
N ALA A 12 3.96 -6.24 3.41
CA ALA A 12 3.85 -4.99 2.67
C ALA A 12 4.27 -3.76 3.51
N LEU A 13 3.90 -3.73 4.80
CA LEU A 13 4.32 -2.69 5.73
C LEU A 13 5.83 -2.73 6.00
N ASP A 14 6.41 -3.92 6.15
CA ASP A 14 7.85 -4.09 6.33
C ASP A 14 8.64 -3.64 5.10
N GLU A 15 8.17 -3.98 3.90
CA GLU A 15 8.80 -3.56 2.66
C GLU A 15 8.66 -2.04 2.42
N LEU A 16 7.53 -1.44 2.79
CA LEU A 16 7.38 0.01 2.76
C LEU A 16 8.33 0.70 3.75
N ALA A 17 8.48 0.17 4.96
CA ALA A 17 9.43 0.69 5.93
C ALA A 17 10.88 0.60 5.43
N GLU A 18 11.25 -0.53 4.81
CA GLU A 18 12.55 -0.72 4.19
C GLU A 18 12.81 0.31 3.07
N LEU A 19 11.84 0.55 2.19
CA LEU A 19 11.95 1.58 1.14
C LEU A 19 12.16 2.98 1.72
N VAL A 20 11.41 3.33 2.77
CA VAL A 20 11.57 4.63 3.46
C VAL A 20 12.97 4.73 4.05
N CYS A 21 13.48 3.67 4.67
CA CYS A 21 14.83 3.65 5.22
C CYS A 21 15.90 3.83 4.14
N GLN A 22 15.77 3.16 3.00
CA GLN A 22 16.70 3.31 1.88
C GLN A 22 16.70 4.73 1.32
N SER A 23 15.51 5.35 1.19
CA SER A 23 15.38 6.77 0.82
C SER A 23 16.01 7.70 1.85
N LEU A 24 15.82 7.41 3.15
CA LEU A 24 16.46 8.16 4.23
C LEU A 24 17.98 8.01 4.24
N GLN A 25 18.55 6.90 3.77
CA GLN A 25 19.99 6.70 3.70
C GLN A 25 20.63 7.38 2.50
N SER A 26 20.01 7.23 1.34
CA SER A 26 20.61 7.61 0.06
C SER A 26 20.30 9.05 -0.35
N GLU A 27 19.56 9.80 0.47
CA GLU A 27 18.94 11.10 0.10
C GLU A 27 18.18 11.01 -1.25
N GLY A 28 17.72 9.81 -1.57
CA GLY A 28 17.26 9.44 -2.90
C GLY A 28 15.74 9.33 -2.99
N GLU A 29 15.25 9.34 -4.23
CA GLU A 29 13.83 9.08 -4.50
C GLU A 29 13.43 7.67 -4.06
N MET A 30 12.27 7.58 -3.42
CA MET A 30 11.64 6.28 -3.16
C MET A 30 11.29 5.64 -4.50
N LEU A 31 11.56 4.34 -4.67
CA LEU A 31 11.21 3.61 -5.89
C LEU A 31 9.69 3.62 -6.08
N VAL A 32 9.20 4.58 -6.88
CA VAL A 32 7.78 4.93 -7.01
C VAL A 32 6.93 3.74 -7.44
N GLU A 33 7.40 2.93 -8.40
CA GLU A 33 6.67 1.77 -8.90
C GLU A 33 6.50 0.69 -7.81
N ARG A 34 7.55 0.44 -7.01
CA ARG A 34 7.52 -0.55 -5.93
C ARG A 34 6.66 -0.07 -4.77
N GLN A 35 6.75 1.22 -4.43
CA GLN A 35 5.87 1.87 -3.46
C GLN A 35 4.40 1.67 -3.84
N ASP A 36 4.03 1.95 -5.09
CA ASP A 36 2.65 1.85 -5.57
C ASP A 36 2.09 0.43 -5.49
N ALA A 37 2.89 -0.58 -5.85
CA ALA A 37 2.48 -1.97 -5.74
C ALA A 37 2.18 -2.36 -4.29
N LEU A 38 3.04 -1.99 -3.34
CA LEU A 38 2.87 -2.28 -1.91
C LEU A 38 1.63 -1.57 -1.33
N LEU A 39 1.43 -0.29 -1.67
CA LEU A 39 0.25 0.45 -1.24
C LEU A 39 -1.04 -0.16 -1.80
N LYS A 40 -1.05 -0.62 -3.06
CA LYS A 40 -2.17 -1.36 -3.63
C LYS A 40 -2.44 -2.66 -2.88
N THR A 41 -1.41 -3.43 -2.53
CA THR A 41 -1.57 -4.63 -1.69
C THR A 41 -2.26 -4.30 -0.37
N LEU A 42 -1.88 -3.21 0.30
CA LEU A 42 -2.54 -2.77 1.54
C LEU A 42 -4.01 -2.41 1.32
N VAL A 43 -4.35 -1.71 0.24
CA VAL A 43 -5.73 -1.35 -0.11
C VAL A 43 -6.57 -2.58 -0.47
N MET A 44 -6.04 -3.48 -1.28
CA MET A 44 -6.73 -4.69 -1.74
C MET A 44 -6.83 -5.80 -0.69
N SER A 45 -6.06 -5.71 0.40
CA SER A 45 -6.06 -6.71 1.47
C SER A 45 -7.42 -6.86 2.19
N GLY A 46 -8.35 -5.93 1.98
CA GLY A 46 -9.65 -5.88 2.67
C GLY A 46 -9.55 -5.49 4.15
N HIS A 47 -8.34 -5.23 4.66
CA HIS A 47 -8.14 -4.77 6.02
C HIS A 47 -8.67 -3.35 6.19
N THR A 48 -9.61 -3.18 7.12
CA THR A 48 -10.17 -1.87 7.44
C THR A 48 -9.25 -1.16 8.42
N TRP A 49 -8.49 -0.21 7.91
CA TRP A 49 -7.70 0.71 8.72
C TRP A 49 -8.64 1.67 9.46
N LYS A 50 -8.40 1.94 10.75
CA LYS A 50 -9.19 2.91 11.52
C LYS A 50 -9.13 4.31 10.93
N SER A 51 -8.04 4.62 10.23
CA SER A 51 -7.85 5.77 9.35
C SER A 51 -6.61 5.54 8.49
N GLU A 52 -6.44 6.31 7.42
CA GLU A 52 -5.18 6.33 6.64
C GLU A 52 -3.98 6.70 7.50
N ARG A 53 -4.20 7.57 8.50
CA ARG A 53 -3.22 7.92 9.52
C ARG A 53 -2.65 6.69 10.21
N THR A 54 -3.45 5.61 10.34
CA THR A 54 -3.04 4.37 10.98
C THR A 54 -2.01 3.59 10.14
N VAL A 55 -2.10 3.62 8.81
CA VAL A 55 -1.09 2.98 7.93
C VAL A 55 0.21 3.75 7.99
N VAL A 56 0.13 5.08 7.88
CA VAL A 56 1.30 5.96 7.88
C VAL A 56 2.02 5.89 9.23
N GLU A 57 1.28 5.91 10.34
CA GLU A 57 1.82 5.75 11.69
C GLU A 57 2.50 4.39 11.88
N GLU A 58 1.92 3.32 11.33
CA GLU A 58 2.49 1.97 11.42
C GLU A 58 3.78 1.83 10.59
N VAL A 59 3.82 2.41 9.38
CA VAL A 59 5.05 2.49 8.59
C VAL A 59 6.11 3.32 9.31
N GLU A 60 5.74 4.48 9.88
CA GLU A 60 6.66 5.31 10.66
C GLU A 60 7.23 4.58 11.88
N ARG A 61 6.39 3.84 12.60
CA ARG A 61 6.81 3.03 13.73
C ARG A 61 7.85 2.00 13.28
N ARG A 62 7.57 1.26 12.22
CA ARG A 62 8.50 0.25 11.67
C ARG A 62 9.82 0.87 11.17
N VAL A 63 9.77 2.06 10.57
CA VAL A 63 10.98 2.80 10.16
C VAL A 63 11.81 3.19 11.36
N LYS A 64 11.18 3.71 12.43
CA LYS A 64 11.87 4.08 13.68
C LYS A 64 12.48 2.85 14.35
N ASP A 65 11.77 1.73 14.37
CA ASP A 65 12.25 0.47 14.96
C ASP A 65 13.42 -0.12 14.16
N ARG A 66 13.37 -0.05 12.82
CA ARG A 66 14.38 -0.66 11.94
C ARG A 66 15.63 0.20 11.76
N CYS A 67 15.44 1.51 11.58
CA CYS A 67 16.48 2.42 11.11
C CYS A 67 16.91 3.42 12.18
N GLY A 68 16.25 3.38 13.35
CA GLY A 68 16.69 3.92 14.62
C GLY A 68 17.24 5.34 14.52
N GLU A 69 18.55 5.45 14.74
CA GLU A 69 19.28 6.72 14.77
C GLU A 69 19.10 7.54 13.48
N GLN A 70 19.06 6.91 12.30
CA GLN A 70 18.86 7.61 11.03
C GLN A 70 17.45 8.23 10.93
N ALA A 71 16.43 7.50 11.38
CA ALA A 71 15.05 7.98 11.42
C ALA A 71 14.88 9.13 12.43
N MET A 72 15.62 9.08 13.55
CA MET A 72 15.60 10.13 14.58
C MET A 72 16.27 11.42 14.12
N HIS A 73 17.47 11.34 13.53
CA HIS A 73 18.19 12.54 13.06
C HIS A 73 17.59 13.15 11.80
N ARG A 74 16.85 12.36 11.00
CA ARG A 74 16.18 12.81 9.77
C ARG A 74 14.66 12.86 9.92
N GLY A 75 14.14 13.20 11.12
CA GLY A 75 12.70 13.23 11.41
C GLY A 75 11.86 14.09 10.44
N GLY A 76 12.39 15.23 9.98
CA GLY A 76 11.72 16.07 8.98
C GLY A 76 11.60 15.40 7.61
N ALA A 77 12.66 14.72 7.16
CA ALA A 77 12.64 13.96 5.91
C ALA A 77 11.73 12.73 6.02
N LEU A 78 11.75 12.04 7.16
CA LEU A 78 10.84 10.94 7.46
C LEU A 78 9.38 11.40 7.34
N THR A 79 9.02 12.49 8.02
CA THR A 79 7.67 13.07 7.98
C THR A 79 7.25 13.43 6.54
N ALA A 80 8.16 13.97 5.73
CA ALA A 80 7.87 14.30 4.34
C ALA A 80 7.64 13.04 3.48
N LEU A 81 8.44 11.99 3.66
CA LEU A 81 8.30 10.71 2.95
C LEU A 81 7.00 10.00 3.33
N THR A 82 6.64 10.01 4.62
CA THR A 82 5.44 9.34 5.14
C THR A 82 4.17 10.11 4.81
N ALA A 83 4.23 11.45 4.75
CA ALA A 83 3.14 12.26 4.21
C ALA A 83 2.84 11.92 2.73
N ARG A 84 3.88 11.82 1.89
CA ARG A 84 3.73 11.42 0.47
C ARG A 84 3.13 10.02 0.33
N LEU A 85 3.52 9.08 1.20
CA LEU A 85 2.89 7.75 1.27
C LEU A 85 1.39 7.84 1.57
N GLY A 86 1.01 8.66 2.55
CA GLY A 86 -0.40 8.89 2.90
C GLY A 86 -1.22 9.48 1.77
N GLU A 87 -0.69 10.50 1.08
CA GLU A 87 -1.33 11.11 -0.09
C GLU A 87 -1.53 10.09 -1.23
N LYS A 88 -0.54 9.20 -1.44
CA LYS A 88 -0.64 8.17 -2.48
C LYS A 88 -1.63 7.08 -2.11
N LEU A 89 -1.65 6.64 -0.86
CA LEU A 89 -2.64 5.70 -0.34
C LEU A 89 -4.07 6.24 -0.53
N GLN A 90 -4.30 7.51 -0.16
CA GLN A 90 -5.56 8.22 -0.40
C GLN A 90 -5.95 8.26 -1.87
N SER A 91 -4.98 8.49 -2.75
CA SER A 91 -5.22 8.52 -4.19
C SER A 91 -5.67 7.15 -4.69
N ILE A 92 -4.96 6.08 -4.32
CA ILE A 92 -5.29 4.71 -4.69
C ILE A 92 -6.68 4.32 -4.16
N GLN A 93 -6.96 4.56 -2.88
CA GLN A 93 -8.27 4.27 -2.28
C GLN A 93 -9.40 5.00 -3.00
N ARG A 94 -9.20 6.27 -3.37
CA ARG A 94 -10.17 7.04 -4.15
C ARG A 94 -10.40 6.43 -5.53
N TRP A 95 -9.34 6.01 -6.23
CA TRP A 95 -9.46 5.36 -7.53
C TRP A 95 -10.20 4.02 -7.45
N GLU A 96 -9.82 3.15 -6.52
CA GLU A 96 -10.48 1.86 -6.30
C GLU A 96 -11.96 2.03 -5.87
N SER A 97 -12.29 3.08 -5.10
CA SER A 97 -13.69 3.37 -4.75
C SER A 97 -14.54 3.91 -5.90
N LYS A 98 -13.90 4.52 -6.91
CA LYS A 98 -14.56 5.15 -8.07
C LYS A 98 -14.64 4.22 -9.27
N SER A 99 -13.79 3.21 -9.31
CA SER A 99 -13.83 2.14 -10.30
C SER A 99 -14.55 0.94 -9.67
N PRO A 100 -15.87 0.77 -9.86
CA PRO A 100 -16.47 -0.53 -9.62
C PRO A 100 -15.75 -1.49 -10.57
N SER A 101 -14.93 -2.38 -10.00
CA SER A 101 -14.10 -3.39 -10.65
C SER A 101 -14.40 -3.58 -12.14
N ASP A 102 -13.58 -3.00 -13.02
CA ASP A 102 -13.68 -3.16 -14.48
C ASP A 102 -13.03 -4.47 -14.95
N ASP A 103 -13.04 -5.50 -14.09
CA ASP A 103 -12.59 -6.86 -14.36
C ASP A 103 -13.70 -7.83 -13.97
N HIS A 104 -14.77 -7.82 -14.77
CA HIS A 104 -15.38 -9.01 -15.35
C HIS A 104 -16.53 -8.56 -16.26
N ALA A 105 -16.20 -8.14 -17.48
CA ALA A 105 -17.06 -8.53 -18.58
C ALA A 105 -16.96 -10.06 -18.68
N SER A 106 -17.84 -10.79 -17.99
CA SER A 106 -18.14 -12.15 -18.40
C SER A 106 -18.52 -12.05 -19.88
N LYS A 107 -17.60 -12.44 -20.77
CA LYS A 107 -17.88 -12.59 -22.20
C LYS A 107 -19.22 -13.34 -22.28
N PRO A 108 -20.25 -12.82 -22.96
CA PRO A 108 -21.30 -13.69 -23.41
C PRO A 108 -20.63 -14.66 -24.38
N ALA A 109 -20.46 -15.91 -23.95
CA ALA A 109 -20.14 -16.98 -24.86
C ALA A 109 -21.35 -17.11 -25.79
N ASN A 110 -21.26 -16.46 -26.95
CA ASN A 110 -22.04 -16.83 -28.11
C ASN A 110 -21.78 -18.32 -28.38
N ILE A 111 -22.67 -19.18 -27.90
CA ILE A 111 -22.84 -20.54 -28.42
C ILE A 111 -24.19 -20.61 -29.12
N SER A 112 -24.20 -20.14 -30.36
CA SER A 112 -25.18 -20.60 -31.34
C SER A 112 -24.77 -21.99 -31.83
N SER A 113 -25.77 -22.85 -32.09
CA SER A 113 -25.72 -24.24 -32.60
C SER A 113 -25.46 -25.33 -31.54
N ALA A 114 -26.20 -26.44 -31.43
CA ALA A 114 -27.02 -27.16 -32.42
C ALA A 114 -28.11 -28.06 -31.75
N THR A 115 -29.26 -28.18 -32.44
CA THR A 115 -30.18 -29.34 -32.63
C THR A 115 -30.40 -30.38 -31.50
N ASP A 116 -31.65 -30.48 -30.99
CA ASP A 116 -32.45 -31.73 -30.96
C ASP A 116 -33.89 -31.48 -30.44
N ALA A 117 -34.90 -31.69 -31.29
CA ALA A 117 -36.30 -32.03 -31.00
C ALA A 117 -37.09 -32.21 -32.31
#